data_AF-K9WWX8-F1
#
_entry.id   AF-K9WWX8-F1
#
_cell.length_a   1.000
_cell.length_b   1.000
_cell.length_c   1.000
_cell.angle_alpha   90.00
_cell.angle_beta   90.00
_cell.angle_gamma   90.00
#
_symmetry.space_group_name_H-M   'P 1'
#
loop_
_entity.id
_entity.type
_entity.pdbx_description
1 polymer ?
#
loop_
_entity_poly.entity_id
_entity_poly.type
_entity_poly.pdbx_seq_one_letter_code
_entity_poly.pdbx_strand_id
1 'polypeptide(L)'
;MFLLLSRVLLWLLIAAVALSLFQRYYPTGTFVGRLLLGLLLFVLVLAFITPNEPAIASLWRFVSFPLKPLGASVLMLMFAAQKIKGGGIDKPGGFLLGWALTILLLSSTPAIAYFLVRAPGVAIAPTSGTLVALAPVKSTINISDVIGDRILPAGDLNRAAIAFNSLDIQVPPYLLQNPQEIRTRGLRVEDFVPNAETLQLTTQVWESYLNQIYFFLRGRQS
;
A
#
# COMPACT_ATOMS: atom_id res chain seq x y z
N MET A 1 23.14 -19.22 10.96
CA MET A 1 23.01 -19.13 12.45
C MET A 1 22.29 -17.86 12.90
N PHE A 2 22.75 -16.65 12.53
CA PHE A 2 22.08 -15.39 12.89
C PHE A 2 20.60 -15.31 12.47
N LEU A 3 20.25 -15.76 11.25
CA LEU A 3 18.87 -15.74 10.75
C LEU A 3 17.88 -16.59 11.58
N LEU A 4 18.34 -17.70 12.15
CA LEU A 4 17.51 -18.53 13.03
C LEU A 4 17.32 -17.84 14.39
N LEU A 5 18.39 -17.27 14.94
CA LEU A 5 18.32 -16.53 16.21
C LEU A 5 17.43 -15.29 16.10
N SER A 6 17.58 -14.50 15.03
CA SER A 6 16.74 -13.32 14.81
C SER A 6 15.28 -13.70 14.61
N ARG A 7 14.99 -14.81 13.91
CA ARG A 7 13.63 -15.34 13.76
C ARG A 7 13.03 -15.75 15.10
N VAL A 8 13.76 -16.51 15.92
CA VAL A 8 13.29 -16.95 17.25
C VAL A 8 13.06 -15.74 18.17
N LEU A 9 13.98 -14.77 18.16
CA LEU A 9 13.85 -13.53 18.93
C LEU A 9 12.63 -12.71 18.49
N LEU A 10 12.40 -12.62 17.18
CA LEU A 10 11.27 -11.89 16.61
C LEU A 10 9.94 -12.58 16.97
N TRP A 11 9.88 -13.91 16.93
CA TRP A 11 8.72 -14.66 17.44
C TRP A 11 8.48 -14.43 18.94
N LEU A 12 9.54 -14.42 19.76
CA LEU A 12 9.43 -14.11 21.18
C LEU A 12 8.90 -12.69 21.40
N LEU A 13 9.41 -11.72 20.63
CA LEU A 13 8.95 -10.33 20.66
C LEU A 13 7.48 -10.23 20.26
N ILE A 14 7.06 -10.86 19.16
CA ILE A 14 5.65 -10.82 18.74
C ILE A 14 4.76 -11.52 19.75
N ALA A 15 5.18 -12.67 20.29
CA ALA A 15 4.42 -13.36 21.34
C ALA A 15 4.27 -12.48 22.59
N ALA A 16 5.35 -11.81 23.02
CA ALA A 16 5.31 -10.89 24.14
C ALA A 16 4.40 -9.68 23.87
N VAL A 17 4.47 -9.09 22.66
CA VAL A 17 3.58 -8.00 22.24
C VAL A 17 2.13 -8.46 22.18
N ALA A 18 1.85 -9.64 21.61
CA ALA A 18 0.52 -10.21 21.53
C ALA A 18 -0.08 -10.49 22.91
N LEU A 19 0.70 -11.07 23.83
CA LEU A 19 0.30 -11.30 25.22
C LEU A 19 0.07 -9.99 25.98
N SER A 20 0.94 -9.00 25.79
CA SER A 20 0.79 -7.64 26.34
C SER A 20 -0.50 -6.98 25.86
N LEU A 21 -0.75 -7.01 24.54
CA LEU A 21 -1.98 -6.48 23.95
C LEU A 21 -3.21 -7.23 24.48
N PHE A 22 -3.15 -8.56 24.55
CA PHE A 22 -4.24 -9.37 25.08
C PHE A 22 -4.55 -8.97 26.53
N GLN A 23 -3.56 -8.94 27.43
CA GLN A 23 -3.79 -8.58 28.83
C GLN A 23 -4.31 -7.15 29.01
N ARG A 24 -3.87 -6.20 28.17
CA ARG A 24 -4.26 -4.79 28.29
C ARG A 24 -5.62 -4.47 27.68
N TYR A 25 -5.90 -4.97 26.47
CA TYR A 25 -7.07 -4.60 25.69
C TYR A 25 -8.22 -5.60 25.81
N TYR A 26 -7.97 -6.87 26.17
CA TYR A 26 -9.05 -7.85 26.36
C TYR A 26 -10.01 -7.46 27.51
N PRO A 27 -9.54 -6.99 28.69
CA PRO A 27 -10.44 -6.65 29.80
C PRO A 27 -11.30 -5.41 29.50
N THR A 28 -10.71 -4.41 28.84
CA THR A 28 -11.30 -3.06 28.66
C THR A 28 -11.92 -2.83 27.27
N GLY A 29 -11.68 -3.74 26.32
CA GLY A 29 -12.09 -3.59 24.93
C GLY A 29 -13.57 -3.87 24.67
N THR A 30 -14.08 -3.28 23.59
CA THR A 30 -15.41 -3.57 23.03
C THR A 30 -15.46 -4.99 22.45
N PHE A 31 -16.66 -5.55 22.26
CA PHE A 31 -16.85 -6.88 21.66
C PHE A 31 -16.10 -7.04 20.32
N VAL A 32 -16.19 -6.03 19.46
CA VAL A 32 -15.48 -6.00 18.17
C VAL A 32 -13.96 -6.00 18.36
N GLY A 33 -13.45 -5.23 19.31
CA GLY A 33 -12.01 -5.20 19.63
C GLY A 33 -11.51 -6.56 20.13
N ARG A 34 -12.29 -7.24 20.99
CA ARG A 34 -11.97 -8.59 21.46
C ARG A 34 -11.97 -9.61 20.32
N LEU A 35 -12.93 -9.53 19.40
CA LEU A 35 -13.02 -10.39 18.23
C LEU A 35 -11.80 -10.19 17.31
N LEU A 36 -11.48 -8.94 16.95
CA LEU A 36 -10.32 -8.63 16.11
C LEU A 36 -9.01 -9.09 16.75
N LEU A 37 -8.85 -8.90 18.06
CA LEU A 37 -7.65 -9.33 18.78
C LEU A 37 -7.57 -10.86 18.85
N GLY A 38 -8.69 -11.55 19.07
CA GLY A 38 -8.78 -13.00 18.99
C GLY A 38 -8.45 -13.53 17.60
N LEU A 39 -8.96 -12.88 16.54
CA LEU A 39 -8.65 -13.21 15.15
C LEU A 39 -7.16 -13.04 14.87
N LEU A 40 -6.56 -11.92 15.30
CA LEU A 40 -5.13 -11.68 15.14
C LEU A 40 -4.28 -12.76 15.84
N LEU A 41 -4.65 -13.13 17.07
CA LEU A 41 -3.96 -14.18 17.83
C LEU A 41 -4.16 -15.56 17.18
N PHE A 42 -5.36 -15.85 16.68
CA PHE A 42 -5.65 -17.06 15.92
C PHE A 42 -4.79 -17.16 14.65
N VAL A 43 -4.71 -16.08 13.86
CA VAL A 43 -3.86 -16.02 12.67
C VAL A 43 -2.39 -16.19 13.03
N LEU A 44 -1.94 -15.60 14.14
CA LEU A 44 -0.57 -15.75 14.64
C LEU A 44 -0.23 -17.21 14.96
N VAL A 45 -1.13 -17.92 15.65
CA VAL A 45 -0.96 -19.33 16.02
C VAL A 45 -1.00 -20.22 14.77
N LEU A 46 -1.96 -20.01 13.87
CA LEU A 46 -2.06 -20.77 12.62
C LEU A 46 -0.84 -20.56 11.73
N ALA A 47 -0.29 -19.34 11.67
CA ALA A 47 0.91 -19.03 10.92
C ALA A 47 2.14 -19.82 11.42
N PHE A 48 2.15 -20.23 12.68
CA PHE A 48 3.19 -21.08 13.26
C PHE A 48 2.97 -22.57 13.00
N ILE A 49 1.74 -23.06 13.21
CA ILE A 49 1.43 -24.50 13.15
C ILE A 49 1.34 -25.00 11.69
N THR A 50 0.61 -24.27 10.84
CA THR A 50 0.33 -24.67 9.46
C THR A 50 0.69 -23.56 8.48
N PRO A 51 1.97 -23.15 8.41
CA PRO A 51 2.38 -21.99 7.64
C PRO A 51 1.96 -22.05 6.16
N ASN A 52 1.76 -23.24 5.60
CA ASN A 52 1.60 -23.47 4.16
C ASN A 52 0.20 -23.25 3.58
N GLU A 53 -0.80 -22.95 4.40
CA GLU A 53 -2.17 -22.78 3.93
C GLU A 53 -2.40 -21.42 3.23
N PRO A 54 -2.94 -21.40 1.99
CA PRO A 54 -3.27 -20.15 1.29
C PRO A 54 -4.36 -19.34 2.02
N ALA A 55 -5.21 -20.01 2.80
CA ALA A 55 -6.19 -19.36 3.66
C ALA A 55 -5.54 -18.44 4.70
N ILE A 56 -4.37 -18.82 5.25
CA ILE A 56 -3.66 -18.02 6.25
C ILE A 56 -3.07 -16.76 5.62
N ALA A 57 -2.58 -16.84 4.38
CA ALA A 57 -2.12 -15.65 3.65
C ALA A 57 -3.27 -14.65 3.41
N SER A 58 -4.47 -15.17 3.11
CA SER A 58 -5.67 -14.36 2.95
C SER A 58 -6.11 -13.70 4.27
N LEU A 59 -6.08 -14.47 5.37
CA LEU A 59 -6.34 -13.98 6.72
C LEU A 59 -5.31 -12.92 7.16
N TRP A 60 -4.02 -13.14 6.87
CA TRP A 60 -2.97 -12.18 7.14
C TRP A 60 -3.24 -10.85 6.44
N ARG A 61 -3.64 -10.88 5.16
CA ARG A 61 -3.97 -9.67 4.39
C ARG A 61 -5.16 -8.91 4.95
N PHE A 62 -6.13 -9.62 5.53
CA PHE A 62 -7.25 -9.01 6.24
C PHE A 62 -6.81 -8.38 7.55
N VAL A 63 -6.02 -9.08 8.35
CA VAL A 63 -5.48 -8.57 9.63
C VAL A 63 -4.51 -7.41 9.41
N SER A 64 -3.79 -7.40 8.29
CA SER A 64 -2.83 -6.36 7.93
C SER A 64 -3.46 -5.15 7.25
N PHE A 65 -4.73 -5.22 6.87
CA PHE A 65 -5.49 -4.11 6.30
C PHE A 65 -5.35 -2.80 7.10
N PRO A 66 -5.60 -2.75 8.43
CA PRO A 66 -5.42 -1.53 9.24
C PRO A 66 -3.99 -0.99 9.30
N LEU A 67 -2.98 -1.79 8.94
CA LEU A 67 -1.58 -1.36 8.96
C LEU A 67 -1.19 -0.63 7.66
N LYS A 68 -2.03 -0.73 6.62
CA LYS A 68 -1.81 -0.02 5.36
C LYS A 68 -2.28 1.43 5.50
N PRO A 69 -1.61 2.41 4.87
CA PRO A 69 -2.00 3.82 4.99
C PRO A 69 -3.48 4.08 4.65
N LEU A 70 -3.97 3.47 3.57
CA LEU A 70 -5.37 3.59 3.15
C LEU A 70 -6.33 2.86 4.11
N GLY A 71 -5.98 1.66 4.58
CA GLY A 71 -6.84 0.92 5.50
C GLY A 71 -6.93 1.60 6.88
N ALA A 72 -5.80 2.10 7.39
CA ALA A 72 -5.73 2.87 8.63
C ALA A 72 -6.62 4.10 8.58
N SER A 73 -6.53 4.90 7.52
CA SER A 73 -7.30 6.12 7.36
C SER A 73 -8.80 5.84 7.21
N VAL A 74 -9.19 4.85 6.40
CA VAL A 74 -10.60 4.46 6.24
C VAL A 74 -11.21 4.01 7.58
N LEU A 75 -10.49 3.21 8.37
CA LEU A 75 -10.98 2.77 9.68
C LEU A 75 -11.10 3.94 10.67
N MET A 76 -10.11 4.84 10.68
CA MET A 76 -10.19 6.05 11.50
C MET A 76 -11.35 6.95 11.09
N LEU A 77 -11.60 7.13 9.79
CA LEU A 77 -12.76 7.87 9.28
C LEU A 77 -14.07 7.18 9.67
N MET A 78 -14.13 5.85 9.60
CA MET A 78 -15.31 5.10 10.01
C MET A 78 -15.62 5.29 11.49
N PHE A 79 -14.60 5.25 12.36
CA PHE A 79 -14.77 5.53 13.78
C PHE A 79 -15.06 7.01 14.07
N ALA A 80 -14.48 7.94 13.30
CA ALA A 80 -14.82 9.36 13.40
C ALA A 80 -16.28 9.62 13.01
N ALA A 81 -16.76 8.95 11.95
CA ALA A 81 -18.14 9.06 11.48
C ALA A 81 -19.16 8.56 12.52
N GLN A 82 -18.83 7.51 13.27
CA GLN A 82 -19.66 7.02 14.39
C GLN A 82 -19.78 8.03 15.55
N LYS A 83 -18.91 9.05 15.59
CA LYS A 83 -18.91 10.12 16.60
C LYS A 83 -19.60 11.39 16.10
N ILE A 84 -20.26 11.36 14.95
CA ILE A 84 -21.07 12.48 14.47
C ILE A 84 -22.42 12.46 15.18
N LYS A 85 -22.70 13.46 16.01
CA LYS A 85 -23.98 13.64 16.71
C LYS A 85 -24.39 15.10 16.71
N GLY A 86 -25.69 15.36 16.54
CA GLY A 86 -26.25 16.72 16.67
C GLY A 86 -25.63 17.77 15.73
N GLY A 87 -25.10 17.36 14.57
CA GLY A 87 -24.45 18.26 13.60
C GLY A 87 -22.98 18.57 13.89
N GLY A 88 -22.39 18.00 14.95
CA GLY A 88 -20.96 18.13 15.28
C GLY A 88 -20.25 16.79 15.37
N ILE A 89 -18.91 16.83 15.46
CA ILE A 89 -18.08 15.64 15.70
C ILE A 89 -17.67 15.63 17.18
N ASP A 90 -18.21 14.68 17.94
CA ASP A 90 -17.85 14.49 19.35
C ASP A 90 -16.38 14.07 19.50
N LYS A 91 -15.73 14.45 20.62
CA LYS A 91 -14.38 13.95 20.94
C LYS A 91 -14.43 12.45 21.28
N PRO A 92 -13.48 11.62 20.81
CA PRO A 92 -12.26 11.96 20.07
C PRO A 92 -12.41 11.94 18.53
N GLY A 93 -13.62 11.95 17.98
CA GLY A 93 -13.87 11.84 16.54
C GLY A 93 -13.14 12.88 15.70
N GLY A 94 -13.03 14.13 16.17
CA GLY A 94 -12.25 15.17 15.49
C GLY A 94 -10.75 14.84 15.37
N PHE A 95 -10.17 14.23 16.41
CA PHE A 95 -8.78 13.76 16.35
C PHE A 95 -8.60 12.59 15.39
N LEU A 96 -9.55 11.65 15.39
CA LEU A 96 -9.54 10.51 14.47
C LEU A 96 -9.63 10.98 13.01
N LEU A 97 -10.50 11.95 12.73
CA LEU A 97 -10.62 12.58 11.42
C LEU A 97 -9.33 13.27 11.01
N GLY A 98 -8.74 14.08 11.90
CA GLY A 98 -7.48 14.77 11.66
C GLY A 98 -6.36 13.79 11.30
N TRP A 99 -6.16 12.75 12.12
CA TRP A 99 -5.14 11.73 11.85
C TRP A 99 -5.39 10.97 10.56
N ALA A 100 -6.64 10.61 10.26
CA ALA A 100 -6.97 9.93 9.02
C ALA A 100 -6.60 10.77 7.78
N LEU A 101 -6.93 12.06 7.82
CA LEU A 101 -6.58 13.01 6.75
C LEU A 101 -5.07 13.22 6.66
N THR A 102 -4.37 13.33 7.78
CA THR A 102 -2.90 13.45 7.78
C THR A 102 -2.24 12.22 7.17
N ILE A 103 -2.68 11.01 7.52
CA ILE A 103 -2.16 9.75 6.94
C ILE A 103 -2.41 9.71 5.43
N LEU A 104 -3.62 10.07 4.98
CA LEU A 104 -3.95 10.14 3.55
C LEU A 104 -3.07 11.15 2.83
N LEU A 105 -2.93 12.36 3.38
CA LEU A 105 -2.17 13.43 2.76
C LEU A 105 -0.70 13.05 2.64
N LEU A 106 -0.08 12.54 3.71
CA LEU A 106 1.30 12.05 3.67
C LEU A 106 1.46 10.90 2.67
N SER A 107 0.60 9.89 2.72
CA SER A 107 0.71 8.72 1.85
C SER A 107 0.44 9.04 0.37
N SER A 108 -0.36 10.07 0.10
CA SER A 108 -0.71 10.53 -1.25
C SER A 108 0.35 11.48 -1.83
N THR A 109 1.41 11.82 -1.09
CA THR A 109 2.42 12.76 -1.57
C THR A 109 3.55 12.05 -2.33
N PRO A 110 3.86 12.42 -3.60
CA PRO A 110 4.98 11.88 -4.37
C PRO A 110 6.33 11.93 -3.63
N ALA A 111 6.61 13.02 -2.93
CA ALA A 111 7.82 13.17 -2.12
C ALA A 111 8.01 12.05 -1.09
N ILE A 112 6.92 11.62 -0.45
CA ILE A 112 6.95 10.57 0.58
C ILE A 112 7.08 9.19 -0.07
N ALA A 113 6.37 8.97 -1.18
CA ALA A 113 6.49 7.75 -1.96
C ALA A 113 7.94 7.49 -2.41
N TYR A 114 8.64 8.54 -2.86
CA TYR A 114 10.04 8.47 -3.26
C TYR A 114 10.96 7.92 -2.16
N PHE A 115 10.81 8.41 -0.92
CA PHE A 115 11.60 7.92 0.20
C PHE A 115 11.25 6.48 0.57
N LEU A 116 9.96 6.11 0.51
CA LEU A 116 9.50 4.76 0.79
C LEU A 116 10.02 3.72 -0.21
N VAL A 117 10.03 4.04 -1.51
CA VAL A 117 10.55 3.13 -2.55
C VAL A 117 12.06 2.93 -2.43
N ARG A 118 12.79 3.94 -1.94
CA ARG A 118 14.24 3.89 -1.75
C ARG A 118 14.68 3.13 -0.52
N ALA A 119 13.77 2.82 0.39
CA ALA A 119 14.13 2.15 1.62
C ALA A 119 14.65 0.72 1.31
N PRO A 120 15.75 0.30 1.95
CA PRO A 120 16.37 -0.99 1.68
C PRO A 120 15.42 -2.14 2.05
N GLY A 121 15.27 -3.10 1.15
CA GLY A 121 14.38 -4.26 1.32
C GLY A 121 13.10 -4.23 0.47
N VAL A 122 12.85 -3.14 -0.26
CA VAL A 122 11.71 -3.06 -1.19
C VAL A 122 12.06 -3.67 -2.54
N ALA A 123 11.53 -4.86 -2.82
CA ALA A 123 11.44 -5.39 -4.18
C ALA A 123 10.01 -5.17 -4.69
N ILE A 124 9.75 -4.03 -5.33
CA ILE A 124 8.47 -3.81 -6.01
C ILE A 124 8.53 -4.63 -7.29
N ALA A 125 7.83 -5.77 -7.33
CA ALA A 125 7.52 -6.39 -8.60
C ALA A 125 6.67 -5.37 -9.40
N PRO A 126 7.00 -5.06 -10.66
CA PRO A 126 6.17 -4.19 -11.48
C PRO A 126 4.84 -4.91 -11.74
N THR A 127 3.85 -4.69 -10.88
CA THR A 127 2.48 -5.05 -11.20
C THR A 127 1.98 -3.98 -12.12
N SER A 128 1.98 -4.27 -13.42
CA SER A 128 1.30 -3.51 -14.46
C SER A 128 -0.20 -3.46 -14.14
N GLY A 129 -0.58 -2.59 -13.21
CA GLY A 129 -1.96 -2.36 -12.77
C GLY A 129 -2.68 -1.40 -13.69
N THR A 130 -2.67 -1.68 -14.99
CA THR A 130 -3.55 -1.02 -15.96
C THR A 130 -4.26 -2.10 -16.74
N LEU A 131 -5.27 -2.71 -16.13
CA LEU A 131 -6.29 -3.46 -16.87
C LEU A 131 -7.20 -2.45 -17.57
N VAL A 132 -6.71 -1.84 -18.64
CA VAL A 132 -7.59 -1.25 -19.64
C VAL A 132 -8.03 -2.40 -20.54
N ALA A 133 -9.29 -2.80 -20.40
CA ALA A 133 -9.96 -3.63 -21.38
C ALA A 133 -10.09 -2.84 -22.68
N LEU A 134 -9.06 -2.84 -23.51
CA LEU A 134 -9.20 -2.46 -24.91
C LEU A 134 -9.78 -3.68 -25.63
N ALA A 135 -11.08 -3.66 -25.89
CA ALA A 135 -11.68 -4.57 -26.86
C ALA A 135 -10.81 -4.56 -28.14
N PRO A 136 -10.58 -5.71 -28.80
CA PRO A 136 -9.86 -5.71 -30.05
C PRO A 136 -10.74 -5.03 -31.09
N VAL A 137 -10.55 -3.71 -31.28
CA VAL A 137 -11.09 -3.03 -32.46
C VAL A 137 -10.28 -3.56 -33.63
N LYS A 138 -10.92 -4.45 -34.40
CA LYS A 138 -10.47 -4.84 -35.73
C LYS A 138 -10.59 -3.62 -36.65
N SER A 139 -9.64 -2.70 -36.54
CA SER A 139 -9.44 -1.64 -37.51
C SER A 139 -8.37 -2.10 -38.48
N THR A 140 -8.82 -2.59 -39.64
CA THR A 140 -7.98 -2.65 -40.84
C THR A 140 -7.60 -1.22 -41.19
N ILE A 141 -6.48 -0.72 -40.65
CA ILE A 141 -5.87 0.54 -41.09
C ILE A 141 -4.48 0.19 -41.62
N ASN A 142 -4.45 0.06 -42.93
CA ASN A 142 -3.27 -0.06 -43.75
C ASN A 142 -2.57 1.33 -43.77
N ILE A 143 -1.65 1.57 -42.84
CA ILE A 143 -0.70 2.68 -42.94
C ILE A 143 0.69 2.05 -43.03
N SER A 144 1.04 1.73 -44.28
CA SER A 144 2.40 1.58 -44.73
C SER A 144 3.02 2.97 -44.83
N ASP A 145 3.87 3.34 -43.88
CA ASP A 145 5.15 4.06 -44.10
C ASP A 145 5.74 4.50 -42.75
N VAL A 146 6.54 3.64 -42.13
CA VAL A 146 7.59 4.07 -41.19
C VAL A 146 8.82 3.22 -41.46
N ILE A 147 9.72 3.76 -42.28
CA ILE A 147 11.12 3.36 -42.34
C ILE A 147 11.75 3.73 -41.00
N GLY A 148 12.08 2.73 -40.17
CA GLY A 148 12.82 2.95 -38.93
C GLY A 148 12.75 1.78 -37.97
N ASP A 149 13.78 0.95 -37.97
CA ASP A 149 14.02 -0.09 -36.97
C ASP A 149 14.33 0.57 -35.62
N ARG A 150 13.32 0.70 -34.76
CA ARG A 150 13.48 1.11 -33.35
C ARG A 150 12.80 0.09 -32.45
N ILE A 151 13.58 -0.89 -32.01
CA ILE A 151 13.27 -1.70 -30.82
C ILE A 151 13.29 -0.74 -29.63
N LEU A 152 12.12 -0.44 -29.08
CA LEU A 152 11.97 0.49 -27.96
C LEU A 152 12.27 -0.22 -26.63
N PRO A 153 13.17 0.30 -25.77
CA PRO A 153 13.44 -0.26 -24.46
C PRO A 153 12.27 -0.04 -23.49
N ALA A 154 12.19 -0.87 -22.45
CA ALA A 154 11.09 -0.94 -21.46
C ALA A 154 10.83 0.33 -20.62
N GLY A 155 11.45 1.47 -20.95
CA GLY A 155 11.20 2.78 -20.33
C GLY A 155 9.93 3.48 -20.84
N ASP A 156 9.32 3.01 -21.93
CA ASP A 156 8.18 3.67 -22.59
C ASP A 156 6.80 3.28 -22.04
N LEU A 157 6.70 2.90 -20.76
CA LEU A 157 5.41 2.60 -20.11
C LEU A 157 4.49 3.84 -19.97
N ASN A 158 4.98 5.04 -20.31
CA ASN A 158 4.17 6.27 -20.45
C ASN A 158 3.35 6.35 -21.76
N ARG A 159 3.24 5.26 -22.53
CA ARG A 159 2.49 5.21 -23.81
C ARG A 159 1.01 5.60 -23.73
N ALA A 160 0.38 5.54 -22.57
CA ALA A 160 -0.99 6.07 -22.42
C ALA A 160 -1.05 7.58 -22.71
N ALA A 161 0.03 8.34 -22.44
CA ALA A 161 0.09 9.77 -22.73
C ALA A 161 0.45 10.08 -24.20
N ILE A 162 1.29 9.26 -24.84
CA ILE A 162 1.72 9.50 -26.24
C ILE A 162 0.57 9.29 -27.22
N ALA A 163 -0.36 8.37 -26.94
CA ALA A 163 -1.53 8.13 -27.78
C ALA A 163 -2.55 9.29 -27.78
N PHE A 164 -2.57 10.13 -26.73
CA PHE A 164 -3.45 11.32 -26.66
C PHE A 164 -2.73 12.64 -26.98
N ASN A 165 -1.40 12.62 -27.16
CA ASN A 165 -0.60 13.81 -27.50
C ASN A 165 -0.58 14.10 -29.02
N SER A 166 -1.50 13.53 -29.80
CA SER A 166 -1.71 13.95 -31.18
C SER A 166 -2.51 15.26 -31.29
N LEU A 167 -2.95 15.82 -30.16
CA LEU A 167 -3.86 16.98 -30.09
C LEU A 167 -3.23 18.24 -29.45
N ASP A 168 -1.91 18.26 -29.19
CA ASP A 168 -1.18 19.38 -28.56
C ASP A 168 -1.84 19.89 -27.25
N ILE A 169 -2.49 18.97 -26.52
CA ILE A 169 -3.15 19.27 -25.25
C ILE A 169 -2.06 19.33 -24.18
N GLN A 170 -1.77 20.54 -23.71
CA GLN A 170 -0.81 20.79 -22.65
C GLN A 170 -1.35 20.23 -21.32
N VAL A 171 -1.03 18.97 -21.01
CA VAL A 171 -1.44 18.33 -19.76
C VAL A 171 -0.64 18.95 -18.60
N PRO A 172 -1.31 19.43 -17.55
CA PRO A 172 -0.63 20.01 -16.41
C PRO A 172 0.36 19.04 -15.76
N PRO A 173 1.56 19.50 -15.36
CA PRO A 173 2.64 18.63 -14.89
C PRO A 173 2.28 17.82 -13.64
N TYR A 174 1.32 18.28 -12.83
CA TYR A 174 0.85 17.55 -11.64
C TYR A 174 0.08 16.26 -11.96
N LEU A 175 -0.43 16.12 -13.19
CA LEU A 175 -1.11 14.89 -13.63
C LEU A 175 -0.14 13.82 -14.16
N LEU A 176 1.13 14.16 -14.37
CA LEU A 176 2.18 13.25 -14.86
C LEU A 176 3.23 12.95 -13.79
N GLN A 177 2.85 13.07 -12.51
CA GLN A 177 3.79 12.90 -11.40
C GLN A 177 4.19 11.45 -11.21
N ASN A 178 5.45 11.13 -11.51
CA ASN A 178 6.05 9.85 -11.20
C ASN A 178 7.11 10.01 -10.10
N PRO A 179 6.93 9.38 -8.91
CA PRO A 179 7.92 9.44 -7.84
C PRO A 179 9.31 8.98 -8.25
N GLN A 180 9.46 8.12 -9.28
CA GLN A 180 10.78 7.69 -9.75
C GLN A 180 11.56 8.78 -10.49
N GLU A 181 10.87 9.73 -11.13
CA GLU A 181 11.52 10.82 -11.87
C GLU A 181 12.15 11.86 -10.92
N ILE A 182 11.71 11.91 -9.66
CA ILE A 182 12.34 12.74 -8.61
C ILE A 182 13.83 12.39 -8.46
N ARG A 183 14.26 11.16 -8.79
CA ARG A 183 15.67 10.76 -8.72
C ARG A 183 16.56 11.60 -9.64
N THR A 184 16.07 11.94 -10.83
CA THR A 184 16.83 12.65 -11.88
C THR A 184 16.51 14.13 -11.90
N ARG A 185 15.25 14.48 -11.62
CA ARG A 185 14.71 15.84 -11.70
C ARG A 185 14.92 16.67 -10.43
N GLY A 186 15.21 16.02 -9.30
CA GLY A 186 15.22 16.63 -7.97
C GLY A 186 13.82 16.87 -7.42
N LEU A 187 13.74 17.18 -6.12
CA LEU A 187 12.49 17.43 -5.41
C LEU A 187 11.95 18.83 -5.75
N ARG A 188 10.68 18.93 -6.10
CA ARG A 188 10.02 20.22 -6.38
C ARG A 188 8.76 20.39 -5.53
N VAL A 189 8.25 21.63 -5.51
CA VAL A 189 7.04 21.97 -4.73
C VAL A 189 5.82 21.20 -5.21
N GLU A 190 5.74 20.88 -6.51
CA GLU A 190 4.63 20.10 -7.04
C GLU A 190 4.64 18.63 -6.58
N ASP A 191 5.79 18.07 -6.19
CA ASP A 191 5.87 16.72 -5.58
C ASP A 191 5.19 16.65 -4.20
N PHE A 192 4.73 17.79 -3.66
CA PHE A 192 3.93 17.87 -2.43
C PHE A 192 2.41 17.86 -2.69
N VAL A 193 2.00 17.85 -3.96
CA VAL A 193 0.58 17.78 -4.34
C VAL A 193 0.10 16.34 -4.17
N PRO A 194 -0.99 16.09 -3.42
CA PRO A 194 -1.55 14.75 -3.25
C PRO A 194 -2.07 14.15 -4.57
N ASN A 195 -1.72 12.90 -4.85
CA ASN A 195 -2.18 12.12 -6.00
C ASN A 195 -2.73 10.74 -5.55
N ALA A 196 -3.74 10.22 -6.25
CA ALA A 196 -4.30 8.90 -6.00
C ALA A 196 -3.35 7.76 -6.42
N GLU A 197 -2.59 7.94 -7.50
CA GLU A 197 -1.62 6.95 -7.98
C GLU A 197 -0.49 6.74 -6.97
N THR A 198 0.01 7.82 -6.38
CA THR A 198 1.05 7.76 -5.33
C THR A 198 0.52 7.14 -4.04
N LEU A 199 -0.75 7.34 -3.69
CA LEU A 199 -1.40 6.63 -2.59
C LEU A 199 -1.44 5.12 -2.84
N GLN A 200 -1.72 4.71 -4.08
CA GLN A 200 -1.69 3.30 -4.47
C GLN A 200 -0.27 2.73 -4.40
N LEU A 201 0.73 3.44 -4.94
CA LEU A 201 2.14 3.03 -4.88
C LEU A 201 2.62 2.88 -3.44
N THR A 202 2.35 3.85 -2.56
CA THR A 202 2.73 3.77 -1.14
C THR A 202 2.03 2.62 -0.43
N THR A 203 0.74 2.40 -0.71
CA THR A 203 0.00 1.25 -0.17
C THR A 203 0.59 -0.08 -0.64
N GLN A 204 1.02 -0.17 -1.90
CA GLN A 204 1.68 -1.35 -2.45
C GLN A 204 3.04 -1.61 -1.80
N VAL A 205 3.84 -0.56 -1.60
CA VAL A 205 5.13 -0.67 -0.89
C VAL A 205 4.91 -1.19 0.53
N TRP A 206 3.95 -0.64 1.25
CA TRP A 206 3.56 -1.13 2.59
C TRP A 206 3.11 -2.59 2.57
N GLU A 207 2.31 -3.00 1.59
CA GLU A 207 1.90 -4.39 1.43
C GLU A 207 3.09 -5.32 1.18
N SER A 208 4.06 -4.89 0.36
CA SER A 208 5.29 -5.64 0.12
C SER A 208 6.08 -5.86 1.42
N TYR A 209 6.20 -4.83 2.27
CA TYR A 209 6.86 -4.95 3.57
C TYR A 209 6.14 -5.91 4.51
N LEU A 210 4.82 -5.79 4.62
CA LEU A 210 4.03 -6.67 5.48
C LEU A 210 4.09 -8.14 5.02
N ASN A 211 4.15 -8.36 3.70
CA ASN A 211 4.36 -9.69 3.13
C ASN A 211 5.78 -10.20 3.37
N GLN A 212 6.80 -9.36 3.27
CA GLN A 212 8.18 -9.75 3.57
C GLN A 212 8.33 -10.17 5.05
N ILE A 213 7.73 -9.40 5.97
CA ILE A 213 7.68 -9.76 7.39
C ILE A 213 6.98 -11.11 7.56
N TYR A 214 5.82 -11.30 6.92
CA TYR A 214 5.09 -12.56 6.95
C TYR A 214 5.91 -13.75 6.45
N PHE A 215 6.61 -13.62 5.32
CA PHE A 215 7.48 -14.69 4.80
C PHE A 215 8.68 -14.96 5.70
N PHE A 216 9.28 -13.91 6.26
CA PHE A 216 10.40 -14.03 7.20
C PHE A 216 9.99 -14.78 8.47
N LEU A 217 8.82 -14.46 9.03
CA LEU A 217 8.23 -15.13 10.20
C LEU A 217 7.99 -16.62 9.94
N ARG A 218 7.43 -16.94 8.77
CA ARG A 218 7.18 -18.31 8.31
C ARG A 218 8.45 -19.07 7.94
N GLY A 219 9.55 -18.36 7.73
CA GLY A 219 10.84 -18.94 7.40
C GLY A 219 11.01 -19.44 5.97
N ARG A 220 10.14 -19.01 5.06
CA ARG A 220 10.38 -19.15 3.62
C ARG A 220 11.34 -18.05 3.17
N GLN A 221 12.46 -18.44 2.58
CA GLN A 221 13.25 -17.54 1.75
C GLN A 221 12.51 -17.43 0.40
N SER A 222 12.24 -16.20 -0.03
CA SER A 222 11.85 -15.89 -1.41
C SER A 222 12.97 -16.26 -2.36
#